data_AF-A0A7S3V010-F1
#
_entry.id   AF-A0A7S3V010-F1
#
_cell.length_a   1.000
_cell.length_b   1.000
_cell.length_c   1.000
_cell.angle_alpha   90.00
_cell.angle_beta   90.00
_cell.angle_gamma   90.00
#
_symmetry.space_group_name_H-M   'P 1'
#
loop_
_entity.id
_entity.type
_entity.pdbx_description
1 polymer ?
#
loop_
_entity_poly.entity_id
_entity_poly.type
_entity_poly.pdbx_seq_one_letter_code
_entity_poly.pdbx_strand_id
1 'polypeptide(L)'
;RIEYHTMSHEIGAHQVQAQQSATVSSSLTKAENVTAKIVSALTQFRKEQELQNVANYRMNSMSLMLSISNYTRSSRLGEEQEKIKQDLVKGFNMVKSMQENIKSQGDAMEQVQSNVKMQEDKVDDLNQRLDNMSLEYGKELEEHRRLLSDQRSELMKMTLSMFKQDATVDASILLIVWLLVNAPIVDWPLRLASAATASIPILPLKKNRRQIVVGQIARLFVFVIVSRALRMGAIHRGWHNCVGGPESYVMQALRYIQINFKKQK
;
A
#
# COMPACT_ATOMS: atom_id res chain seq x y z
N ARG A 1 38.61 -29.42 -98.79
CA ARG A 1 40.09 -29.31 -98.95
C ARG A 1 40.58 -30.75 -99.11
N ILE A 2 40.55 -31.30 -100.33
CA ILE A 2 41.66 -31.31 -101.33
C ILE A 2 42.91 -31.88 -100.62
N GLU A 3 43.46 -33.06 -100.91
CA GLU A 3 43.89 -33.57 -102.22
C GLU A 3 44.26 -35.07 -102.16
N TYR A 4 44.27 -35.71 -103.33
CA TYR A 4 44.69 -37.08 -103.64
C TYR A 4 46.23 -37.19 -103.73
N HIS A 5 46.81 -38.39 -103.57
CA HIS A 5 47.75 -38.91 -104.59
C HIS A 5 48.00 -40.43 -104.49
N THR A 6 47.89 -41.04 -105.66
CA THR A 6 47.98 -42.44 -106.08
C THR A 6 49.35 -42.76 -106.71
N MET A 7 49.53 -44.05 -107.05
CA MET A 7 50.37 -44.63 -108.13
C MET A 7 51.84 -44.98 -107.81
N SER A 8 52.51 -45.97 -108.43
CA SER A 8 52.20 -47.14 -109.30
C SER A 8 53.56 -47.79 -109.70
N HIS A 9 53.51 -48.93 -110.39
CA HIS A 9 54.54 -49.63 -111.20
C HIS A 9 55.46 -50.63 -110.45
N GLU A 10 55.44 -51.96 -110.65
CA GLU A 10 55.15 -52.89 -111.77
C GLU A 10 56.37 -53.25 -112.65
N ILE A 11 56.45 -54.56 -112.94
CA ILE A 11 57.11 -55.28 -114.07
C ILE A 11 58.53 -55.83 -113.85
N GLY A 12 58.66 -57.15 -114.04
CA GLY A 12 59.92 -57.84 -114.34
C GLY A 12 59.83 -59.37 -114.21
N ALA A 13 59.30 -60.03 -115.25
CA ALA A 13 59.17 -61.50 -115.35
C ALA A 13 60.25 -62.13 -116.25
N HIS A 14 60.34 -63.47 -116.15
CA HIS A 14 61.03 -64.49 -116.99
C HIS A 14 62.42 -64.96 -116.50
N GLN A 15 62.49 -66.20 -115.97
CA GLN A 15 62.91 -67.47 -116.63
C GLN A 15 64.42 -67.74 -116.37
N VAL A 16 64.96 -68.94 -116.09
CA VAL A 16 64.52 -70.32 -116.28
C VAL A 16 65.44 -71.25 -115.45
N GLN A 17 64.84 -72.33 -114.94
CA GLN A 17 65.35 -73.69 -114.65
C GLN A 17 66.70 -73.97 -113.96
N ALA A 18 66.53 -74.74 -112.87
CA ALA A 18 67.17 -76.02 -112.57
C ALA A 18 68.60 -76.05 -112.02
N GLN A 19 68.68 -76.20 -110.68
CA GLN A 19 69.54 -77.19 -110.00
C GLN A 19 69.15 -77.23 -108.51
N GLN A 20 68.36 -78.23 -108.10
CA GLN A 20 68.83 -79.42 -107.37
C GLN A 20 69.09 -79.19 -105.86
N SER A 21 68.01 -79.28 -105.09
CA SER A 21 67.84 -80.23 -103.97
C SER A 21 69.02 -80.49 -103.01
N ALA A 22 69.29 -79.60 -102.05
CA ALA A 22 70.03 -79.96 -100.81
C ALA A 22 69.83 -79.01 -99.59
N THR A 23 68.90 -78.04 -99.62
CA THR A 23 68.87 -76.94 -98.63
C THR A 23 67.49 -76.73 -97.98
N VAL A 24 66.78 -77.81 -97.66
CA VAL A 24 65.38 -77.75 -97.16
C VAL A 24 65.28 -77.80 -95.62
N SER A 25 66.39 -77.91 -94.87
CA SER A 25 66.32 -78.13 -93.40
C SER A 25 66.75 -76.94 -92.51
N SER A 26 67.25 -75.82 -93.03
CA SER A 26 67.76 -74.69 -92.21
C SER A 26 66.95 -73.39 -92.28
N SER A 27 65.96 -73.30 -93.17
CA SER A 27 65.14 -72.09 -93.39
C SER A 27 63.82 -72.08 -92.61
N LEU A 28 63.39 -73.20 -92.02
CA LEU A 28 62.15 -73.28 -91.25
C LEU A 28 62.28 -72.72 -89.81
N THR A 29 63.44 -72.88 -89.17
CA THR A 29 63.67 -72.49 -87.75
C THR A 29 63.90 -71.00 -87.53
N LYS A 30 64.26 -70.25 -88.59
CA LYS A 30 64.52 -68.81 -88.53
C LYS A 30 63.25 -67.98 -88.70
N ALA A 31 62.26 -68.50 -89.42
CA ALA A 31 60.95 -67.86 -89.60
C ALA A 31 60.13 -67.91 -88.30
N GLU A 32 60.07 -69.05 -87.61
CA GLU A 32 59.35 -69.19 -86.33
C GLU A 32 59.85 -68.25 -85.23
N ASN A 33 61.16 -67.97 -85.19
CA ASN A 33 61.77 -67.11 -84.18
C ASN A 33 61.45 -65.61 -84.34
N VAL A 34 61.16 -65.15 -85.57
CA VAL A 34 60.80 -63.75 -85.85
C VAL A 34 59.32 -63.50 -85.56
N THR A 35 58.44 -64.41 -85.95
CA THR A 35 57.02 -64.36 -85.60
C THR A 35 56.82 -64.45 -84.09
N ALA A 36 57.57 -65.30 -83.38
CA ALA A 36 57.50 -65.40 -81.92
C ALA A 36 57.88 -64.07 -81.21
N LYS A 37 58.91 -63.35 -81.69
CA LYS A 37 59.30 -62.04 -81.14
C LYS A 37 58.32 -60.93 -81.43
N ILE A 38 57.73 -60.91 -82.63
CA ILE A 38 56.71 -59.93 -83.01
C ILE A 38 55.45 -60.14 -82.17
N VAL A 39 55.04 -61.40 -81.97
CA VAL A 39 53.90 -61.75 -81.11
C VAL A 39 54.20 -61.42 -79.65
N SER A 40 55.43 -61.61 -79.15
CA SER A 40 55.80 -61.24 -77.78
C SER A 40 55.81 -59.72 -77.58
N ALA A 41 56.30 -58.95 -78.55
CA ALA A 41 56.30 -57.49 -78.49
C ALA A 41 54.87 -56.90 -78.58
N LEU A 42 54.01 -57.45 -79.44
CA LEU A 42 52.60 -57.05 -79.54
C LEU A 42 51.81 -57.41 -78.27
N THR A 43 52.08 -58.57 -77.66
CA THR A 43 51.44 -58.94 -76.39
C THR A 43 51.95 -58.07 -75.23
N GLN A 44 53.24 -57.70 -75.22
CA GLN A 44 53.80 -56.79 -74.23
C GLN A 44 53.26 -55.36 -74.37
N PHE A 45 53.15 -54.85 -75.59
CA PHE A 45 52.53 -53.54 -75.87
C PHE A 45 51.05 -53.52 -75.50
N ARG A 46 50.30 -54.58 -75.81
CA ARG A 46 48.90 -54.72 -75.39
C ARG A 46 48.78 -54.73 -73.87
N LYS A 47 49.69 -55.42 -73.18
CA LYS A 47 49.74 -55.47 -71.71
C LYS A 47 50.10 -54.12 -71.09
N GLU A 48 51.00 -53.35 -71.71
CA GLU A 48 51.33 -51.98 -71.29
C GLU A 48 50.18 -51.00 -71.54
N GLN A 49 49.51 -51.06 -72.69
CA GLN A 49 48.29 -50.27 -72.93
C GLN A 49 47.17 -50.62 -71.95
N GLU A 50 47.01 -51.90 -71.62
CA GLU A 50 46.02 -52.35 -70.64
C GLU A 50 46.37 -51.84 -69.23
N LEU A 51 47.65 -51.91 -68.83
CA LEU A 51 48.15 -51.32 -67.58
C LEU A 51 47.95 -49.81 -67.54
N GLN A 52 48.23 -49.10 -68.64
CA GLN A 52 48.08 -47.65 -68.73
C GLN A 52 46.61 -47.23 -68.72
N ASN A 53 45.74 -47.98 -69.39
CA ASN A 53 44.30 -47.79 -69.31
C ASN A 53 43.78 -48.05 -67.90
N VAL A 54 44.18 -49.13 -67.25
CA VAL A 54 43.82 -49.41 -65.86
C VAL A 54 44.33 -48.31 -64.92
N ALA A 55 45.55 -47.81 -65.13
CA ALA A 55 46.10 -46.70 -64.37
C ALA A 55 45.31 -45.40 -64.59
N ASN A 56 44.96 -45.06 -65.84
CA ASN A 56 44.13 -43.91 -66.16
C ASN A 56 42.71 -44.02 -65.58
N TYR A 57 42.10 -45.21 -65.62
CA TYR A 57 40.81 -45.45 -64.98
C TYR A 57 40.88 -45.25 -63.47
N ARG A 58 41.95 -45.73 -62.81
CA ARG A 58 42.17 -45.52 -61.37
C ARG A 58 42.43 -44.05 -61.03
N MET A 59 43.20 -43.35 -61.86
CA MET A 59 43.50 -41.94 -61.64
C MET A 59 42.26 -41.07 -61.86
N ASN A 60 41.45 -41.36 -62.89
CA ASN A 60 40.17 -40.69 -63.10
C ASN A 60 39.18 -40.99 -61.97
N SER A 61 39.10 -42.23 -61.47
CA SER A 61 38.20 -42.56 -60.35
C SER A 61 38.63 -41.90 -59.04
N MET A 62 39.94 -41.82 -58.76
CA MET A 62 40.47 -41.06 -57.63
C MET A 62 40.17 -39.56 -57.75
N SER A 63 40.36 -38.97 -58.93
CA SER A 63 40.02 -37.56 -59.20
C SER A 63 38.54 -37.26 -58.96
N LEU A 64 37.66 -38.17 -59.40
CA LEU A 64 36.22 -38.05 -59.22
C LEU A 64 35.82 -38.22 -57.74
N MET A 65 36.43 -39.16 -57.01
CA MET A 65 36.23 -39.30 -55.56
C MET A 65 36.70 -38.08 -54.78
N LEU A 66 37.86 -37.50 -55.12
CA LEU A 66 38.34 -36.26 -54.51
C LEU A 66 37.41 -35.09 -54.81
N SER A 67 36.87 -35.01 -56.03
CA SER A 67 35.91 -33.99 -56.43
C SER A 67 34.60 -34.12 -55.64
N ILE A 68 34.07 -35.34 -55.47
CA ILE A 68 32.89 -35.61 -54.64
C ILE A 68 33.17 -35.31 -53.17
N SER A 69 34.34 -35.70 -52.66
CA SER A 69 34.76 -35.44 -51.27
C SER A 69 34.88 -33.94 -50.99
N ASN A 70 35.49 -33.19 -51.92
CA ASN A 70 35.58 -31.73 -51.83
C ASN A 70 34.20 -31.07 -51.98
N TYR A 71 33.35 -31.54 -52.88
CA TYR A 71 31.98 -31.03 -53.04
C TYR A 71 31.14 -31.27 -51.78
N THR A 72 31.16 -32.48 -51.22
CA THR A 72 30.42 -32.82 -49.98
C THR A 72 30.94 -32.04 -48.77
N ARG A 73 32.26 -31.88 -48.64
CA ARG A 73 32.86 -31.03 -47.60
C ARG A 73 32.48 -29.56 -47.78
N SER A 74 32.52 -29.04 -49.00
CA SER A 74 32.14 -27.66 -49.31
C SER A 74 30.64 -27.41 -49.12
N SER A 75 29.79 -28.41 -49.43
CA SER A 75 28.35 -28.36 -49.20
C SER A 75 28.04 -28.35 -47.71
N ARG A 76 28.70 -29.20 -46.91
CA ARG A 76 28.57 -29.18 -45.45
C ARG A 76 29.03 -27.87 -44.82
N LEU A 77 30.18 -27.35 -45.24
CA LEU A 77 30.66 -26.04 -44.78
C LEU A 77 29.72 -24.91 -45.20
N GLY A 78 29.13 -24.97 -46.40
CA GLY A 78 28.12 -24.03 -46.87
C GLY A 78 26.85 -24.07 -46.02
N GLU A 79 26.35 -25.26 -45.68
CA GLU A 79 25.20 -25.44 -44.79
C GLU A 79 25.48 -24.95 -43.36
N GLU A 80 26.66 -25.23 -42.81
CA GLU A 80 27.08 -24.75 -41.50
C GLU A 80 27.24 -23.22 -41.48
N GLN A 81 27.82 -22.64 -42.53
CA GLN A 81 27.97 -21.20 -42.65
C GLN A 81 26.61 -20.49 -42.79
N GLU A 82 25.66 -21.10 -43.50
CA GLU A 82 24.30 -20.58 -43.62
C GLU A 82 23.55 -20.66 -42.28
N LYS A 83 23.69 -21.78 -41.53
CA LYS A 83 23.16 -21.88 -40.17
C LYS A 83 23.75 -20.81 -39.24
N ILE A 84 25.07 -20.61 -39.27
CA ILE A 84 25.74 -19.59 -38.47
C ILE A 84 25.24 -18.18 -38.86
N LYS A 85 25.05 -17.89 -40.14
CA LYS A 85 24.45 -16.62 -40.58
C LYS A 85 23.03 -16.45 -40.07
N GLN A 86 22.19 -17.48 -40.16
CA GLN A 86 20.82 -17.44 -39.64
C GLN A 86 20.80 -17.23 -38.13
N ASP A 87 21.68 -17.89 -37.38
CA ASP A 87 21.78 -17.72 -35.92
C ASP A 87 22.34 -16.35 -35.55
N LEU A 88 23.28 -15.79 -36.32
CA LEU A 88 23.74 -14.40 -36.18
C LEU A 88 22.60 -13.40 -36.43
N VAL A 89 21.78 -13.61 -37.46
CA VAL A 89 20.62 -12.75 -37.74
C VAL A 89 19.59 -12.84 -36.62
N LYS A 90 19.30 -14.06 -36.11
CA LYS A 90 18.41 -14.24 -34.96
C LYS A 90 18.98 -13.57 -33.70
N GLY A 91 20.27 -13.73 -33.44
CA GLY A 91 20.96 -13.10 -32.32
C GLY A 91 20.94 -11.58 -32.42
N PHE A 92 21.19 -11.01 -33.59
CA PHE A 92 21.10 -9.58 -33.83
C PHE A 92 19.68 -9.04 -33.60
N ASN A 93 18.67 -9.74 -34.12
CA ASN A 93 17.27 -9.37 -33.89
C ASN A 93 16.88 -9.46 -32.41
N MET A 94 17.40 -10.45 -31.68
CA MET A 94 17.17 -10.60 -30.24
C MET A 94 17.85 -9.49 -29.43
N VAL A 95 19.09 -9.11 -29.77
CA VAL A 95 19.77 -7.98 -29.12
C VAL A 95 19.03 -6.67 -29.40
N LYS A 96 18.56 -6.48 -30.64
CA LYS A 96 17.75 -5.32 -31.01
C LYS A 96 16.45 -5.25 -30.21
N SER A 97 15.73 -6.37 -30.07
CA SER A 97 14.49 -6.40 -29.27
C SER A 97 14.76 -6.20 -27.77
N MET A 98 15.86 -6.72 -27.25
CA MET A 98 16.30 -6.43 -25.87
C MET A 98 16.60 -4.94 -25.68
N GLN A 99 17.27 -4.29 -26.63
CA GLN A 99 17.54 -2.86 -26.57
C GLN A 99 16.26 -2.03 -26.60
N GLU A 100 15.29 -2.39 -27.44
CA GLU A 100 13.97 -1.75 -27.47
C GLU A 100 13.20 -1.95 -26.14
N ASN A 101 13.25 -3.15 -25.58
CA ASN A 101 12.64 -3.45 -24.27
C ASN A 101 13.29 -2.65 -23.12
N ILE A 102 14.62 -2.55 -23.09
CA ILE A 102 15.34 -1.75 -22.09
C ILE A 102 14.95 -0.28 -22.20
N LYS A 103 14.85 0.24 -23.43
CA LYS A 103 14.42 1.62 -23.66
C LYS A 103 12.99 1.84 -23.16
N SER A 104 12.06 0.95 -23.51
CA SER A 104 10.68 1.02 -23.04
C SER A 104 10.56 0.91 -21.51
N GLN A 105 11.38 0.08 -20.87
CA GLN A 105 11.45 -0.01 -19.42
C GLN A 105 12.02 1.26 -18.78
N GLY A 106 13.01 1.90 -19.42
CA GLY A 106 13.54 3.19 -19.01
C GLY A 106 12.46 4.29 -19.03
N ASP A 107 11.72 4.39 -20.14
CA ASP A 107 10.62 5.36 -20.28
C ASP A 107 9.52 5.11 -19.22
N ALA A 108 9.19 3.84 -18.96
CA ALA A 108 8.23 3.48 -17.91
C ALA A 108 8.73 3.82 -16.50
N MET A 109 10.03 3.63 -16.22
CA MET A 109 10.64 4.02 -14.94
C MET A 109 10.61 5.53 -14.73
N GLU A 110 10.87 6.32 -15.77
CA GLU A 110 10.78 7.79 -15.70
C GLU A 110 9.35 8.24 -15.38
N GLN A 111 8.35 7.61 -16.00
CA GLN A 111 6.94 7.87 -15.70
C GLN A 111 6.57 7.50 -14.26
N VAL A 112 7.04 6.34 -13.77
CA VAL A 112 6.83 5.94 -12.37
C VAL A 112 7.49 6.93 -11.42
N GLN A 113 8.71 7.38 -11.70
CA GLN A 113 9.41 8.36 -10.87
C GLN A 113 8.68 9.70 -10.83
N SER A 114 8.13 10.16 -11.95
CA SER A 114 7.28 11.36 -12.01
C SER A 114 6.01 11.20 -11.17
N ASN A 115 5.35 10.05 -11.26
CA ASN A 115 4.16 9.75 -10.46
C ASN A 115 4.46 9.69 -8.95
N VAL A 116 5.59 9.11 -8.56
CA VAL A 116 6.04 9.06 -7.16
C VAL A 116 6.29 10.46 -6.63
N LYS A 117 6.99 11.33 -7.37
CA LYS A 117 7.17 12.73 -6.99
C LYS A 117 5.84 13.47 -6.82
N MET A 118 4.91 13.28 -7.76
CA MET A 118 3.59 13.90 -7.66
C MET A 118 2.80 13.37 -6.45
N GLN A 119 2.97 12.11 -6.07
CA GLN A 119 2.36 11.55 -4.87
C GLN A 119 3.01 12.12 -3.60
N GLU A 120 4.32 12.29 -3.58
CA GLU A 120 5.07 12.92 -2.49
C GLU A 120 4.59 14.36 -2.26
N ASP A 121 4.51 15.17 -3.32
CA ASP A 121 3.98 16.54 -3.26
C ASP A 121 2.55 16.60 -2.72
N LYS A 122 1.70 15.62 -3.09
CA LYS A 122 0.31 15.53 -2.59
C LYS A 122 0.26 15.13 -1.13
N VAL A 123 1.14 14.25 -0.68
CA VAL A 123 1.23 13.85 0.73
C VAL A 123 1.69 15.03 1.57
N ASP A 124 2.65 15.81 1.08
CA ASP A 124 3.12 17.01 1.76
C ASP A 124 2.04 18.10 1.86
N ASP A 125 1.27 18.37 0.78
CA ASP A 125 0.12 19.29 0.83
C ASP A 125 -0.94 18.81 1.83
N LEU A 126 -1.22 17.51 1.88
CA LEU A 126 -2.16 16.93 2.84
C LEU A 126 -1.68 17.08 4.28
N ASN A 127 -0.40 16.80 4.54
CA ASN A 127 0.19 16.97 5.87
C ASN A 127 0.11 18.44 6.31
N GLN A 128 0.44 19.38 5.42
CA GLN A 128 0.35 20.80 5.72
C GLN A 128 -1.10 21.24 6.02
N ARG A 129 -2.09 20.72 5.27
CA ARG A 129 -3.51 20.97 5.55
C ARG A 129 -3.94 20.39 6.89
N LEU A 130 -3.49 19.19 7.24
CA LEU A 130 -3.80 18.56 8.52
C LEU A 130 -3.20 19.34 9.69
N ASP A 131 -1.96 19.83 9.56
CA ASP A 131 -1.31 20.66 10.57
C ASP A 131 -2.06 21.99 10.77
N ASN A 132 -2.45 22.65 9.68
CA ASN A 132 -3.25 23.87 9.74
C ASN A 132 -4.60 23.64 10.41
N MET A 133 -5.29 22.54 10.05
CA MET A 133 -6.58 22.17 10.64
C MET A 133 -6.44 21.83 12.14
N SER A 134 -5.36 21.13 12.53
CA SER A 134 -5.08 20.83 13.94
C SER A 134 -4.86 22.11 14.76
N LEU A 135 -4.13 23.08 14.21
CA LEU A 135 -3.93 24.38 14.83
C LEU A 135 -5.22 25.18 14.97
N GLU A 136 -6.09 25.13 13.95
CA GLU A 136 -7.40 25.80 13.98
C GLU A 136 -8.31 25.19 15.05
N TYR A 137 -8.43 23.86 15.09
CA TYR A 137 -9.18 23.18 16.15
C TYR A 137 -8.61 23.43 17.55
N GLY A 138 -7.29 23.54 17.68
CA GLY A 138 -6.65 23.92 18.94
C GLY A 138 -7.08 25.31 19.41
N LYS A 139 -7.23 26.27 18.49
CA LYS A 139 -7.70 27.63 18.79
C LYS A 139 -9.19 27.64 19.15
N GLU A 140 -10.03 26.95 18.39
CA GLU A 140 -11.48 26.85 18.67
C GLU A 140 -11.74 26.21 20.05
N LEU A 141 -11.01 25.16 20.41
CA LEU A 141 -11.12 24.53 21.72
C LEU A 141 -10.75 25.48 22.86
N GLU A 142 -9.71 26.29 22.69
CA GLU A 142 -9.31 27.29 23.68
C GLU A 142 -10.36 28.40 23.81
N GLU A 143 -10.94 28.85 22.69
CA GLU A 143 -12.05 29.80 22.69
C GLU A 143 -13.29 29.26 23.40
N HIS A 144 -13.68 28.01 23.12
CA HIS A 144 -14.78 27.36 23.82
C HIS A 144 -14.53 27.20 25.33
N ARG A 145 -13.29 26.89 25.73
CA ARG A 145 -12.93 26.85 27.15
C ARG A 145 -13.08 28.21 27.83
N ARG A 146 -12.69 29.29 27.15
CA ARG A 146 -12.87 30.66 27.65
C ARG A 146 -14.36 31.01 27.77
N LEU A 147 -15.15 30.75 26.73
CA LEU A 147 -16.59 30.98 26.75
C LEU A 147 -17.28 30.18 27.87
N LEU A 148 -16.91 28.91 28.08
CA LEU A 148 -17.45 28.11 29.19
C LEU A 148 -17.03 28.63 30.56
N SER A 149 -15.79 29.11 30.70
CA SER A 149 -15.33 29.76 31.93
C SER A 149 -16.13 31.03 32.21
N ASP A 150 -16.37 31.86 31.20
CA ASP A 150 -17.13 33.10 31.32
C ASP A 150 -18.59 32.83 31.68
N GLN A 151 -19.24 31.89 30.97
CA GLN A 151 -20.59 31.42 31.28
C GLN A 151 -20.70 30.87 32.70
N ARG A 152 -19.72 30.07 33.15
CA ARG A 152 -19.70 29.56 34.52
C ARG A 152 -19.58 30.68 35.54
N SER A 153 -18.79 31.72 35.24
CA SER A 153 -18.67 32.90 36.09
C SER A 153 -19.99 33.68 36.17
N GLU A 154 -20.71 33.78 35.05
CA GLU A 154 -22.00 34.46 34.96
C GLU A 154 -23.10 33.69 35.69
N LEU A 155 -23.18 32.37 35.50
CA LEU A 155 -24.07 31.48 36.26
C LEU A 155 -23.79 31.56 37.76
N MET A 156 -22.51 31.66 38.16
CA MET A 156 -22.16 31.85 39.56
C MET A 156 -22.65 33.20 40.11
N LYS A 157 -22.57 34.28 39.33
CA LYS A 157 -23.13 35.59 39.71
C LYS A 157 -24.65 35.55 39.79
N MET A 158 -25.32 34.92 38.82
CA MET A 158 -26.77 34.76 38.79
C MET A 158 -27.26 33.96 40.00
N THR A 159 -26.66 32.80 40.27
CA THR A 159 -27.01 31.97 41.44
C THR A 159 -26.77 32.71 42.76
N LEU A 160 -25.68 33.47 42.89
CA LEU A 160 -25.44 34.30 44.07
C LEU A 160 -26.49 35.43 44.20
N SER A 161 -26.91 36.04 43.09
CA SER A 161 -27.97 37.05 43.09
C SER A 161 -29.31 36.47 43.54
N MET A 162 -29.69 35.30 43.00
CA MET A 162 -30.90 34.59 43.41
C MET A 162 -30.85 34.18 44.88
N PHE A 163 -29.68 33.75 45.37
CA PHE A 163 -29.48 33.42 46.78
C PHE A 163 -29.63 34.64 47.69
N LYS A 164 -29.08 35.80 47.29
CA LYS A 164 -29.27 37.06 48.03
C LYS A 164 -30.75 37.46 48.07
N GLN A 165 -31.46 37.33 46.95
CA GLN A 165 -32.89 37.59 46.88
C GLN A 165 -33.66 36.68 47.83
N ASP A 166 -33.43 35.36 47.78
CA ASP A 166 -34.09 34.40 48.68
C ASP A 166 -33.78 34.73 50.15
N ALA A 167 -32.53 35.07 50.49
CA ALA A 167 -32.15 35.48 51.85
C ALA A 167 -32.86 36.78 52.30
N THR A 168 -33.02 37.77 51.41
CA THR A 168 -33.76 38.99 51.73
C THR A 168 -35.25 38.73 51.93
N VAL A 169 -35.83 37.84 51.13
CA VAL A 169 -37.23 37.44 51.25
C VAL A 169 -37.44 36.68 52.56
N ASP A 170 -36.59 35.72 52.88
CA ASP A 170 -36.64 34.97 54.13
C ASP A 170 -36.47 35.88 55.36
N ALA A 171 -35.54 36.84 55.32
CA ALA A 171 -35.39 37.84 56.39
C ALA A 171 -36.65 38.71 56.54
N SER A 172 -37.27 39.12 55.43
CA SER A 172 -38.51 39.90 55.45
C SER A 172 -39.69 39.09 56.02
N ILE A 173 -39.79 37.81 55.66
CA ILE A 173 -40.81 36.90 56.18
C ILE A 173 -40.60 36.71 57.68
N LEU A 174 -39.37 36.46 58.14
CA LEU A 174 -39.07 36.32 59.57
C LEU A 174 -39.45 37.57 60.36
N LEU A 175 -39.18 38.76 59.82
CA LEU A 175 -39.56 40.03 60.45
C LEU A 175 -41.08 40.18 60.54
N ILE A 176 -41.79 39.89 59.45
CA ILE A 176 -43.27 39.95 59.40
C ILE A 176 -43.88 38.94 60.37
N VAL A 177 -43.40 37.68 60.37
CA VAL A 177 -43.88 36.63 61.27
C VAL A 177 -43.63 37.02 62.72
N TRP A 178 -42.44 37.53 63.04
CA TRP A 178 -42.10 37.98 64.40
C TRP A 178 -43.03 39.10 64.87
N LEU A 179 -43.32 40.07 64.00
CA LEU A 179 -44.28 41.14 64.28
C LEU A 179 -45.70 40.59 64.47
N LEU A 180 -46.13 39.65 63.62
CA LEU A 180 -47.47 39.06 63.67
C LEU A 180 -47.69 38.20 64.93
N VAL A 181 -46.70 37.40 65.32
CA VAL A 181 -46.77 36.53 66.52
C VAL A 181 -46.79 37.36 67.80
N ASN A 182 -46.12 38.52 67.81
CA ASN A 182 -46.13 39.46 68.92
C ASN A 182 -47.34 40.41 68.91
N ALA A 183 -48.15 40.39 67.85
CA ALA A 183 -49.35 41.22 67.78
C ALA A 183 -50.40 40.74 68.80
N PRO A 184 -51.16 41.67 69.41
CA PRO A 184 -52.16 41.34 70.43
C PRO A 184 -53.25 40.39 69.92
N ILE A 185 -53.52 40.39 68.61
CA ILE A 185 -54.52 39.52 67.99
C ILE A 185 -54.14 38.04 68.04
N VAL A 186 -52.84 37.72 68.01
CA VAL A 186 -52.33 36.35 68.11
C VAL A 186 -52.00 36.01 69.56
N ASP A 187 -51.44 36.96 70.31
CA ASP A 187 -51.00 36.72 71.68
C ASP A 187 -52.17 36.50 72.65
N TRP A 188 -53.30 37.21 72.47
CA TRP A 188 -54.45 37.10 73.37
C TRP A 188 -55.13 35.71 73.39
N PRO A 189 -55.54 35.13 72.24
CA PRO A 189 -56.10 33.77 72.22
C PRO A 189 -55.10 32.72 72.69
N LEU A 190 -53.80 32.94 72.46
CA LEU A 190 -52.74 32.01 72.85
C LEU A 190 -52.50 32.03 74.36
N ARG A 191 -52.56 33.21 75.01
CA ARG A 191 -52.59 33.33 76.47
C ARG A 191 -53.82 32.65 77.06
N LEU A 192 -55.00 32.83 76.48
CA LEU A 192 -56.25 32.21 76.93
C LEU A 192 -56.18 30.67 76.81
N ALA A 193 -55.68 30.15 75.70
CA ALA A 193 -55.45 28.73 75.49
C ALA A 193 -54.41 28.14 76.46
N SER A 194 -53.31 28.86 76.72
CA SER A 194 -52.28 28.43 77.69
C SER A 194 -52.79 28.44 79.13
N ALA A 195 -53.67 29.39 79.48
CA ALA A 195 -54.31 29.46 80.79
C ALA A 195 -55.31 28.31 80.98
N ALA A 196 -56.11 28.01 79.95
CA ALA A 196 -57.05 26.90 79.95
C ALA A 196 -56.34 25.53 80.03
N THR A 197 -55.33 25.29 79.20
CA THR A 197 -54.55 24.04 79.21
C THR A 197 -53.74 23.84 80.50
N ALA A 198 -53.33 24.93 81.16
CA ALA A 198 -52.72 24.86 82.48
C ALA A 198 -53.69 24.56 83.64
N SER A 199 -54.96 24.25 83.37
CA SER A 199 -55.86 23.61 84.33
C SER A 199 -55.76 22.08 84.29
N ILE A 200 -55.21 21.49 83.22
CA ILE A 200 -55.21 20.04 83.00
C ILE A 200 -53.90 19.44 83.54
N PRO A 201 -53.91 18.55 84.55
CA PRO A 201 -52.72 18.08 85.26
C PRO A 201 -51.91 17.00 84.52
N ILE A 202 -51.52 17.22 83.25
CA ILE A 202 -50.81 16.22 82.43
C ILE A 202 -49.28 16.27 82.61
N LEU A 203 -48.72 17.41 83.01
CA LEU A 203 -47.26 17.63 83.11
C LEU A 203 -46.83 17.89 84.57
N PRO A 204 -45.75 17.25 85.07
CA PRO A 204 -45.25 17.41 86.44
C PRO A 204 -44.44 18.71 86.60
N LEU A 205 -45.06 19.85 86.28
CA LEU A 205 -44.44 21.18 86.35
C LEU A 205 -45.31 22.11 87.20
N LYS A 206 -44.68 22.99 88.00
CA LYS A 206 -45.40 24.04 88.75
C LYS A 206 -46.29 24.83 87.79
N LYS A 207 -47.54 25.11 88.19
CA LYS A 207 -48.59 25.76 87.35
C LYS A 207 -48.08 26.97 86.55
N ASN A 208 -47.31 27.86 87.19
CA ASN A 208 -46.75 29.04 86.55
C ASN A 208 -45.68 28.71 85.49
N ARG A 209 -44.81 27.71 85.75
CA ARG A 209 -43.82 27.26 84.76
C ARG A 209 -44.49 26.55 83.57
N ARG A 210 -45.55 25.77 83.82
CA ARG A 210 -46.31 25.11 82.76
C ARG A 210 -46.97 26.11 81.81
N GLN A 211 -47.61 27.14 82.34
CA GLN A 211 -48.23 28.20 81.51
C GLN A 211 -47.21 28.86 80.58
N ILE A 212 -46.02 29.19 81.11
CA ILE A 212 -44.95 29.81 80.32
C ILE A 212 -44.44 28.87 79.23
N VAL A 213 -44.14 27.61 79.57
CA VAL A 213 -43.61 26.63 78.61
C VAL A 213 -44.63 26.31 77.52
N VAL A 214 -45.89 26.03 77.88
CA VAL A 214 -46.97 25.75 76.91
C VAL A 214 -47.23 26.96 76.03
N GLY A 215 -47.25 28.17 76.61
CA GLY A 215 -47.37 29.41 75.84
C GLY A 215 -46.20 29.61 74.87
N GLN A 216 -44.96 29.37 75.28
CA GLN A 216 -43.79 29.48 74.40
C GLN A 216 -43.81 28.43 73.28
N ILE A 217 -44.17 27.18 73.57
CA ILE A 217 -44.31 26.12 72.57
C ILE A 217 -45.43 26.46 71.58
N ALA A 218 -46.58 26.94 72.07
CA ALA A 218 -47.67 27.35 71.21
C ALA A 218 -47.27 28.54 70.32
N ARG A 219 -46.55 29.54 70.86
CA ARG A 219 -46.02 30.66 70.05
C ARG A 219 -45.04 30.17 68.99
N LEU A 220 -44.14 29.26 69.34
CA LEU A 220 -43.21 28.66 68.37
C LEU A 220 -43.96 27.89 67.28
N PHE A 221 -45.01 27.16 67.63
CA PHE A 221 -45.83 26.43 66.68
C PHE A 221 -46.55 27.37 65.71
N VAL A 222 -47.19 28.43 66.21
CA VAL A 222 -47.83 29.46 65.38
C VAL A 222 -46.79 30.15 64.49
N PHE A 223 -45.62 30.48 65.04
CA PHE A 223 -44.50 31.05 64.28
C PHE A 223 -44.11 30.16 63.09
N VAL A 224 -43.95 28.86 63.30
CA VAL A 224 -43.59 27.90 62.25
C VAL A 224 -44.70 27.79 61.19
N ILE A 225 -45.98 27.74 61.58
CA ILE A 225 -47.10 27.64 60.63
C ILE A 225 -47.18 28.91 59.77
N VAL A 226 -47.16 30.09 60.39
CA VAL A 226 -47.28 31.36 59.68
C VAL A 226 -46.07 31.58 58.76
N SER A 227 -44.86 31.27 59.24
CA SER A 227 -43.64 31.31 58.44
C SER A 227 -43.74 30.40 57.21
N ARG A 228 -44.23 29.15 57.37
CA ARG A 228 -44.46 28.24 56.24
C ARG A 228 -45.52 28.74 55.26
N ALA A 229 -46.63 29.29 55.76
CA ALA A 229 -47.70 29.81 54.92
C ALA A 229 -47.24 31.01 54.07
N LEU A 230 -46.52 31.96 54.70
CA LEU A 230 -45.95 33.12 53.99
C LEU A 230 -44.88 32.70 52.98
N ARG A 231 -44.03 31.72 53.33
CA ARG A 231 -43.04 31.18 52.40
C ARG A 231 -43.69 30.52 51.19
N MET A 232 -44.71 29.67 51.39
CA MET A 232 -45.48 29.10 50.28
C MET A 232 -46.12 30.19 49.42
N GLY A 233 -46.68 31.23 50.02
CA GLY A 233 -47.22 32.38 49.29
C GLY A 233 -46.18 33.12 48.45
N ALA A 234 -44.97 33.33 48.98
CA ALA A 234 -43.87 33.97 48.27
C ALA A 234 -43.38 33.12 47.08
N ILE A 235 -43.35 31.79 47.22
CA ILE A 235 -43.02 30.86 46.14
C ILE A 235 -44.07 30.92 45.03
N HIS A 236 -45.37 30.88 45.37
CA HIS A 236 -46.45 30.93 44.38
C HIS A 236 -46.47 32.24 43.57
N ARG A 237 -45.99 33.34 44.16
CA ARG A 237 -45.86 34.63 43.47
C ARG A 237 -44.53 34.82 42.73
N GLY A 238 -43.63 33.83 42.76
CA GLY A 238 -42.33 33.91 42.12
C GLY A 238 -41.37 34.91 42.79
N TRP A 239 -41.62 35.29 44.05
CA TRP A 239 -40.72 36.18 44.80
C TRP A 239 -39.55 35.41 45.42
N HIS A 240 -39.74 34.11 45.64
CA HIS A 240 -38.74 33.20 46.19
C HIS A 240 -38.42 32.13 45.14
N ASN A 241 -37.15 32.02 44.74
CA ASN A 241 -36.71 31.17 43.64
C ASN A 241 -36.34 29.73 44.08
N CYS A 242 -36.36 29.46 45.38
CA CYS A 242 -36.06 28.13 45.94
C CYS A 242 -34.66 27.63 45.53
N VAL A 243 -33.70 28.54 45.43
CA VAL A 243 -32.32 28.20 45.04
C VAL A 243 -31.59 27.69 46.27
N GLY A 244 -31.89 26.43 46.62
CA GLY A 244 -31.18 25.67 47.64
C GLY A 244 -31.97 25.41 48.93
N GLY A 245 -31.74 24.23 49.49
CA GLY A 245 -32.22 23.87 50.83
C GLY A 245 -31.34 24.48 51.93
N PRO A 246 -31.68 24.27 53.21
CA PRO A 246 -30.85 24.71 54.34
C PRO A 246 -29.39 24.23 54.25
N GLU A 247 -29.14 23.08 53.61
CA GLU A 247 -27.80 22.55 53.33
C GLU A 247 -26.95 23.51 52.47
N SER A 248 -27.56 24.19 51.50
CA SER A 248 -26.89 25.14 50.63
C SER A 248 -26.40 26.37 51.39
N TYR A 249 -27.16 26.82 52.40
CA TYR A 249 -26.77 27.92 53.29
C TYR A 249 -25.59 27.52 54.18
N VAL A 250 -25.64 26.33 54.78
CA VAL A 250 -24.56 25.82 55.64
C VAL A 250 -23.27 25.63 54.83
N MET A 251 -23.36 25.04 53.63
CA MET A 251 -22.19 24.90 52.75
C MET A 251 -21.58 26.25 52.34
N GLN A 252 -22.40 27.25 52.05
CA GLN A 252 -21.90 28.60 51.72
C GLN A 252 -21.25 29.28 52.93
N ALA A 253 -21.86 29.17 54.11
CA ALA A 253 -21.27 29.68 55.36
C ALA A 253 -19.92 29.03 55.66
N LEU A 254 -19.83 27.70 55.52
CA LEU A 254 -18.57 26.96 55.68
C LEU A 254 -17.51 27.37 54.67
N ARG A 255 -17.87 27.54 53.39
CA ARG A 255 -16.96 28.02 52.35
C ARG A 255 -16.45 29.43 52.64
N TYR A 256 -17.33 30.33 53.08
CA TYR A 256 -16.94 31.70 53.46
C TYR A 256 -15.94 31.70 54.62
N ILE A 257 -16.21 30.89 55.65
CA ILE A 257 -15.31 30.71 56.79
C ILE A 257 -13.95 30.16 56.32
N GLN A 258 -13.94 29.10 55.51
CA GLN A 258 -12.71 28.49 54.99
C GLN A 258 -11.86 29.47 54.15
N ILE A 259 -12.49 30.26 53.27
CA ILE A 259 -11.79 31.25 52.44
C ILE A 259 -11.17 32.36 53.29
N ASN A 260 -11.90 32.88 54.28
CA ASN A 260 -11.38 33.91 55.18
C ASN A 260 -10.27 33.38 56.10
N PHE A 261 -10.39 32.13 56.57
CA PHE A 261 -9.35 31.49 57.38
C PHE A 261 -8.05 31.26 56.59
N LYS A 262 -8.16 30.98 55.29
CA LYS A 262 -7.01 30.77 54.39
C LYS A 262 -6.36 32.07 53.95
N LYS A 263 -7.06 33.21 54.01
CA LYS A 263 -6.49 34.55 53.76
C LYS A 263 -5.73 35.16 54.95
N GLN A 264 -5.95 34.62 56.16
CA GLN A 264 -5.26 35.09 57.38
C GLN A 264 -3.97 34.31 57.68
N LYS A 265 -3.68 33.24 56.94
CA LYS A 265 -2.39 32.52 56.94
C LYS A 265 -1.59 32.90 55.70
#